data_AF-A0A7W0NN73-F1
#
_entry.id   AF-A0A7W0NN73-F1
#
_cell.length_a   1.000
_cell.length_b   1.000
_cell.length_c   1.000
_cell.angle_alpha   90.00
_cell.angle_beta   90.00
_cell.angle_gamma   90.00
#
_symmetry.space_group_name_H-M   'P 1'
#
loop_
_entity.id
_entity.type
_entity.pdbx_description
1 polymer ?
#
loop_
_entity_poly.entity_id
_entity_poly.type
_entity_poly.pdbx_seq_one_letter_code
_entity_poly.pdbx_strand_id
1 'polypeptide(L)'
;MIFVIGTLLSFLFLDAPWRYLILLPLALLEVADVALWLRWRKVRSATGAEGLRGIRGWALTDCRPDGQVRIKGQTWKAHCPE
;
A
#
# COMPACT_ATOMS: atom_id res chain seq x y z
N MET A 1 5.31 16.88 -6.91
CA MET A 1 5.86 17.84 -7.90
C MET A 1 4.82 18.81 -8.45
N ILE A 2 3.59 18.37 -8.74
CA ILE A 2 2.48 19.24 -9.18
C ILE A 2 2.25 20.43 -8.24
N PHE A 3 2.45 20.22 -6.95
CA PHE A 3 2.28 21.24 -5.92
C PHE A 3 3.25 22.40 -5.95
N VAL A 4 4.53 22.11 -6.12
CA VAL A 4 5.59 23.14 -6.17
C VAL A 4 5.36 24.02 -7.40
N ILE A 5 5.00 23.40 -8.53
CA ILE A 5 4.70 24.09 -9.79
C ILE A 5 3.43 24.93 -9.66
N GLY A 6 2.33 24.38 -9.11
CA GLY A 6 1.07 25.11 -8.91
C GLY A 6 1.17 26.26 -7.91
N THR A 7 2.00 26.11 -6.88
CA THR A 7 2.28 27.16 -5.88
C THR A 7 3.09 28.29 -6.49
N LEU A 8 4.16 27.97 -7.25
CA LEU A 8 4.96 28.99 -7.95
C LEU A 8 4.10 29.76 -8.97
N LEU A 9 3.31 29.06 -9.79
CA LEU A 9 2.46 29.72 -10.80
C LEU A 9 1.41 30.63 -10.15
N SER A 10 0.75 30.19 -9.07
CA SER A 10 -0.24 31.02 -8.37
C SER A 10 0.38 32.25 -7.72
N PHE A 11 1.63 32.15 -7.25
CA PHE A 11 2.31 33.26 -6.60
C PHE A 11 2.85 34.29 -7.60
N LEU A 12 3.24 33.85 -8.79
CA LEU A 12 3.79 34.70 -9.86
C LEU A 12 2.71 35.38 -10.73
N PHE A 13 1.54 34.76 -10.89
CA PHE A 13 0.55 35.22 -11.88
C PHE A 13 -0.78 35.75 -11.30
N LEU A 14 -1.05 35.61 -10.00
CA LEU A 14 -2.36 35.91 -9.42
C LEU A 14 -2.32 36.92 -8.27
N ASP A 15 -3.00 38.06 -8.47
CA ASP A 15 -3.31 39.03 -7.43
C ASP A 15 -4.39 38.50 -6.46
N ALA A 16 -4.40 39.01 -5.22
CA ALA A 16 -5.47 38.72 -4.26
C ALA A 16 -6.81 39.24 -4.82
N PRO A 17 -7.92 38.46 -4.79
CA PRO A 17 -8.20 37.29 -3.95
C PRO A 17 -8.02 35.91 -4.62
N TRP A 18 -7.83 35.85 -5.94
CA TRP A 18 -7.79 34.60 -6.71
C TRP A 18 -6.67 33.67 -6.25
N ARG A 19 -5.56 34.23 -5.79
CA ARG A 19 -4.43 33.48 -5.24
C ARG A 19 -4.85 32.51 -4.12
N TYR A 20 -5.72 32.96 -3.22
CA TYR A 20 -6.18 32.13 -2.10
C TYR A 20 -7.14 31.04 -2.56
N LEU A 21 -7.97 31.32 -3.57
CA LEU A 21 -8.89 30.34 -4.15
C LEU A 21 -8.17 29.18 -4.83
N ILE A 22 -6.94 29.36 -5.31
CA ILE A 22 -6.14 28.28 -5.91
C ILE A 22 -5.23 27.62 -4.86
N LEU A 23 -4.61 28.39 -3.97
CA LEU A 23 -3.74 27.83 -2.93
C LEU A 23 -4.48 26.87 -1.99
N LEU A 24 -5.72 27.18 -1.62
CA LEU A 24 -6.51 26.36 -0.70
C LEU A 24 -6.85 24.96 -1.25
N PRO A 25 -7.47 24.79 -2.44
CA PRO A 25 -7.75 23.47 -3.00
C PRO A 25 -6.47 22.74 -3.40
N LEU A 26 -5.41 23.46 -3.81
CA LEU A 26 -4.11 22.87 -4.02
C LEU A 26 -3.69 22.23 -2.70
N ALA A 27 -3.46 23.00 -1.63
CA ALA A 27 -3.05 22.54 -0.29
C ALA A 27 -3.86 21.33 0.22
N LEU A 28 -5.19 21.38 0.10
CA LEU A 28 -6.05 20.26 0.50
C LEU A 28 -5.75 18.96 -0.25
N LEU A 29 -5.41 19.05 -1.53
CA LEU A 29 -5.08 17.89 -2.35
C LEU A 29 -3.78 17.22 -1.92
N GLU A 30 -2.73 17.95 -1.48
CA GLU A 30 -1.50 17.30 -0.96
C GLU A 30 -1.83 16.57 0.31
N VAL A 31 -2.52 17.27 1.21
CA VAL A 31 -2.86 16.71 2.51
C VAL A 31 -3.70 15.46 2.31
N ALA A 32 -4.65 15.48 1.36
CA ALA A 32 -5.43 14.31 1.00
C ALA A 32 -4.57 13.18 0.43
N ASP A 33 -3.66 13.46 -0.50
CA ASP A 33 -2.80 12.45 -1.13
C ASP A 33 -1.89 11.77 -0.10
N VAL A 34 -1.22 12.56 0.74
CA VAL A 34 -0.38 12.07 1.84
C VAL A 34 -1.22 11.30 2.87
N ALA A 35 -2.39 11.81 3.26
CA ALA A 35 -3.26 11.14 4.21
C ALA A 35 -3.80 9.81 3.68
N LEU A 36 -4.20 9.76 2.40
CA LEU A 36 -4.63 8.55 1.72
C LEU A 36 -3.48 7.54 1.65
N TRP A 37 -2.27 7.98 1.30
CA TRP A 37 -1.10 7.12 1.23
C TRP A 37 -0.74 6.54 2.60
N LEU A 38 -0.75 7.36 3.66
CA LEU A 38 -0.54 6.91 5.04
C LEU A 38 -1.63 5.95 5.50
N ARG A 39 -2.89 6.19 5.13
CA ARG A 39 -4.01 5.31 5.43
C ARG A 39 -3.87 3.96 4.70
N TRP A 40 -3.47 3.97 3.44
CA TRP A 40 -3.21 2.75 2.67
C TRP A 40 -1.99 2.00 3.17
N ARG A 41 -0.94 2.69 3.61
CA ARG A 41 0.22 2.05 4.25
C ARG A 41 -0.14 1.33 5.55
N LYS A 42 -1.17 1.80 6.27
CA LYS A 42 -1.69 1.11 7.46
C LYS A 42 -2.48 -0.16 7.13
N VAL A 43 -2.94 -0.34 5.89
CA VAL A 43 -3.47 -1.62 5.44
C VAL A 43 -2.29 -2.56 5.31
N ARG A 44 -2.06 -3.36 6.37
CA ARG A 44 -0.98 -4.35 6.41
C ARG A 44 -1.08 -5.21 5.16
N SER A 45 -0.05 -5.14 4.33
CA SER A 45 0.14 -6.06 3.24
C SER A 45 0.18 -7.48 3.83
N ALA A 46 -0.87 -8.27 3.57
CA ALA A 46 -0.97 -9.67 3.98
C ALA A 46 -0.02 -10.55 3.15
N THR A 47 1.25 -10.16 3.08
CA THR A 47 2.29 -10.77 2.24
C THR A 47 3.13 -11.78 3.03
N GLY A 48 2.81 -12.02 4.31
CA GLY A 48 3.44 -13.03 5.15
C GLY A 48 2.56 -14.26 5.36
N ALA A 49 3.06 -15.22 6.17
CA ALA A 49 2.35 -16.46 6.53
C ALA A 49 0.92 -16.23 7.10
N GLU A 50 0.65 -15.07 7.69
CA GLU A 50 -0.69 -14.66 8.14
C GLU A 50 -1.72 -14.58 7.00
N GLY A 51 -1.29 -14.14 5.80
CA GLY A 51 -2.13 -14.08 4.61
C GLY A 51 -2.36 -15.43 3.94
N LEU A 52 -1.66 -16.48 4.40
CA LEU A 52 -1.82 -17.85 3.92
C LEU A 52 -2.77 -18.68 4.81
N ARG A 53 -3.17 -18.15 5.98
CA ARG A 53 -4.12 -18.84 6.87
C ARG A 53 -5.48 -18.98 6.18
N GLY A 54 -5.96 -20.22 6.07
CA GLY A 54 -7.22 -20.56 5.40
C GLY A 54 -7.12 -20.76 3.88
N ILE A 55 -5.93 -20.58 3.28
CA ILE A 55 -5.71 -20.84 1.85
C ILE A 55 -5.33 -22.31 1.66
N ARG A 56 -6.04 -23.01 0.76
CA ARG A 56 -5.70 -24.38 0.35
C ARG A 56 -4.52 -24.37 -0.62
N GLY A 57 -3.58 -25.28 -0.43
CA GLY A 57 -2.43 -25.50 -1.29
C GLY A 57 -2.22 -26.98 -1.58
N TRP A 58 -1.19 -27.31 -2.36
CA TRP A 58 -0.83 -28.68 -2.70
C TRP A 58 0.43 -29.12 -1.95
N ALA A 59 0.43 -30.33 -1.40
CA ALA A 59 1.63 -30.93 -0.83
C ALA A 59 2.58 -31.36 -1.95
N LEU A 60 3.83 -30.90 -1.89
CA LEU A 60 4.88 -31.28 -2.84
C LEU A 60 5.67 -32.50 -2.35
N THR A 61 5.79 -32.67 -1.03
CA THR A 61 6.47 -33.80 -0.39
C THR A 61 5.54 -34.45 0.63
N ASP A 62 5.78 -35.73 0.94
CA ASP A 62 5.15 -36.38 2.09
C ASP A 62 5.48 -35.57 3.36
N CYS A 63 4.49 -35.36 4.23
CA CYS A 63 4.61 -34.46 5.37
C CYS A 63 4.79 -35.31 6.63
N ARG A 64 6.05 -35.68 6.94
CA ARG A 64 6.40 -36.48 8.12
C ARG A 64 7.79 -36.13 8.67
N PRO A 65 7.89 -35.40 9.79
CA PRO A 65 6.96 -34.38 10.29
C PRO A 65 7.11 -33.04 9.56
N ASP A 66 8.22 -32.83 8.87
CA ASP A 66 8.49 -31.65 8.06
C ASP A 66 8.27 -31.97 6.57
N GLY A 67 7.59 -31.06 5.88
CA GLY A 67 7.29 -31.17 4.47
C GLY A 67 7.27 -29.82 3.76
N GLN A 68 6.99 -29.84 2.47
CA GLN A 68 6.86 -28.64 1.65
C GLN A 68 5.48 -28.59 1.00
N VAL A 69 4.85 -27.42 1.05
CA VAL A 69 3.54 -27.15 0.43
C VAL A 69 3.67 -25.99 -0.55
N ARG A 70 2.94 -26.08 -1.66
CA ARG A 70 2.85 -25.01 -2.64
C ARG A 70 1.55 -24.25 -2.44
N ILE A 71 1.64 -22.96 -2.08
CA ILE A 71 0.50 -22.07 -1.88
C ILE A 71 0.69 -20.85 -2.77
N LYS A 72 -0.31 -20.56 -3.62
CA LYS A 72 -0.27 -19.44 -4.58
C LYS A 72 1.03 -19.38 -5.41
N GLY A 73 1.55 -20.55 -5.80
CA GLY A 73 2.75 -20.67 -6.63
C GLY A 73 4.09 -20.61 -5.87
N GLN A 74 4.09 -20.24 -4.58
CA GLN A 74 5.27 -20.21 -3.73
C GLN A 74 5.38 -21.49 -2.89
N THR A 75 6.60 -21.98 -2.67
CA THR A 75 6.88 -23.15 -1.85
C THR A 75 7.19 -22.72 -0.42
N TRP A 76 6.46 -23.32 0.54
CA TRP A 76 6.56 -23.03 1.97
C TRP A 76 6.90 -24.30 2.72
N LYS A 77 7.69 -24.18 3.79
CA LYS A 77 7.87 -25.27 4.76
C LYS A 77 6.62 -25.42 5.60
N ALA A 78 6.14 -26.64 5.75
CA ALA A 78 5.02 -27.00 6.59
C ALA A 78 5.47 -28.06 7.61
N HIS A 79 4.89 -28.01 8.79
CA HIS A 79 5.05 -29.02 9.82
C HIS A 79 3.69 -29.66 10.05
N CYS A 80 3.60 -30.97 9.87
CA CYS A 80 2.37 -31.71 10.12
C CYS A 80 2.45 -32.29 11.53
N PRO A 81 1.50 -31.95 12.43
CA PRO A 81 1.35 -32.71 13.66
C PRO A 81 1.01 -34.15 13.28
N GLU A 82 1.69 -35.08 13.94
CA GLU A 82 1.56 -36.54 13.74
C GLU A 82 0.13 -37.08 13.85
#